data_AF-A0A3B9MBP2-F1
#
_entry.id   AF-A0A3B9MBP2-F1
#
_cell.length_a   1.000
_cell.length_b   1.000
_cell.length_c   1.000
_cell.angle_alpha   90.00
_cell.angle_beta   90.00
_cell.angle_gamma   90.00
#
_symmetry.space_group_name_H-M   'P 1'
#
loop_
_entity.id
_entity.type
_entity.pdbx_description
1 polymer ?
#
loop_
_entity_poly.entity_id
_entity_poly.type
_entity_poly.pdbx_seq_one_letter_code
_entity_poly.pdbx_strand_id
1 'polypeptide(L)'
;VVLAVTVGALIALGVLNFMGIKESARTTAVFATIAAGAQLLVVLAVAVYLGPTGIINSFRALTSGAALPFTSIITGYAAAFLAFSGLESIAQLAPSMREPRRKVAYRAMGAVVMTMAITSPLLTLWSTTLLGPTADPNQFISILGAKVGGAALGDFVAVSGSILLVFASNTAIIGAYHVFIALTRMGFLPRVMEHRNHWRFTPQWSILAAVVLPIAIVLAVRGSPDLLGDLYAFGLLGTFVLTCVSLDVVRWHEREHWTAANTAIFVIGVLTTALVLVAWMVNLVAKPLATGFGGGLTVVGLIIGLATYRYSRSQRPAVFPVPFRPQRAKESIASVLGGRRSAREVLVILPHEQLAAEAVLGEAARAATGRGAVFLYRGDRHPYDDDADLMEVADPYLKDYSARDAFSRAEMMTRKLVPNRRYVYVPGTLPREIVGEVWRTLSPKETVVTVEDQDVLPPVPFDRIRRHTSDGNTVLHMFTAKTHKPAEEVKAS
;
A
#
# COMPACT_ATOMS: atom_id res chain seq x y z
N VAL A 1 -13.23 -30.22 -16.39
CA VAL A 1 -12.49 -29.38 -17.37
C VAL A 1 -12.20 -27.99 -16.80
N VAL A 2 -13.21 -27.19 -16.43
CA VAL A 2 -13.02 -25.81 -15.91
C VAL A 2 -11.98 -25.71 -14.80
N LEU A 3 -12.11 -26.52 -13.74
CA LEU A 3 -11.15 -26.53 -12.62
C LEU A 3 -9.69 -26.75 -13.07
N ALA A 4 -9.46 -27.70 -13.98
CA ALA A 4 -8.13 -28.00 -14.49
C ALA A 4 -7.57 -26.85 -15.35
N VAL A 5 -8.43 -26.21 -16.15
CA VAL A 5 -8.06 -25.03 -16.94
C VAL A 5 -7.73 -23.84 -16.03
N THR A 6 -8.50 -23.61 -14.97
CA THR A 6 -8.22 -22.57 -13.96
C THR A 6 -6.88 -22.79 -13.27
N VAL A 7 -6.60 -24.02 -12.82
CA VAL A 7 -5.31 -24.36 -12.20
C VAL A 7 -4.17 -24.21 -13.20
N GLY A 8 -4.34 -24.70 -14.43
CA GLY A 8 -3.36 -24.54 -15.51
C GLY A 8 -3.06 -23.07 -15.82
N ALA A 9 -4.08 -22.21 -15.86
CA ALA A 9 -3.93 -20.78 -16.06
C ALA A 9 -3.15 -20.12 -14.90
N LEU A 10 -3.48 -20.46 -13.64
CA LEU A 10 -2.76 -19.94 -12.47
C LEU A 10 -1.28 -20.36 -12.46
N ILE A 11 -0.98 -21.61 -12.83
CA ILE A 11 0.41 -22.09 -12.96
C ILE A 11 1.12 -21.33 -14.08
N ALA A 12 0.50 -21.17 -15.24
CA ALA A 12 1.08 -20.44 -16.37
C ALA A 12 1.38 -18.97 -16.00
N LEU A 13 0.46 -18.30 -15.30
CA LEU A 13 0.68 -16.96 -14.76
C LEU A 13 1.80 -16.94 -13.71
N GLY A 14 1.89 -17.95 -12.84
CA GLY A 14 2.98 -18.08 -11.88
C GLY A 14 4.35 -18.19 -12.56
N VAL A 15 4.46 -19.01 -13.61
CA VAL A 15 5.67 -19.14 -14.43
C VAL A 15 6.00 -17.82 -15.13
N LEU A 16 4.99 -17.15 -15.69
CA LEU A 16 5.15 -15.84 -16.33
C LEU A 16 5.74 -14.80 -15.36
N ASN A 17 5.22 -14.73 -14.13
CA ASN A 17 5.72 -13.84 -13.09
C ASN A 17 7.13 -14.22 -12.62
N PHE A 18 7.42 -15.52 -12.52
CA PHE A 18 8.75 -16.01 -12.18
C PHE A 18 9.80 -15.59 -13.22
N MET A 19 9.43 -15.60 -14.51
CA MET A 19 10.27 -15.15 -15.61
C MET A 19 10.47 -13.62 -15.67
N GLY A 20 9.61 -12.84 -15.00
CA GLY A 20 9.75 -11.39 -14.87
C GLY A 20 9.47 -10.61 -16.16
N ILE A 21 8.43 -10.99 -16.92
CA ILE A 21 8.11 -10.34 -18.21
C ILE A 21 7.53 -8.93 -18.00
N LYS A 22 8.35 -7.89 -18.23
CA LYS A 22 7.99 -6.46 -18.12
C LYS A 22 6.87 -6.03 -19.10
N GLU A 23 6.64 -6.75 -20.19
CA GLU A 23 5.60 -6.40 -21.19
C GLU A 23 4.16 -6.61 -20.71
N SER A 24 3.94 -7.24 -19.56
CA SER A 24 2.58 -7.59 -19.10
C SER A 24 1.63 -6.40 -19.00
N ALA A 25 2.08 -5.21 -18.61
CA ALA A 25 1.18 -4.07 -18.40
C ALA A 25 0.55 -3.56 -19.70
N ARG A 26 1.31 -3.52 -20.80
CA ARG A 26 0.80 -3.06 -22.12
C ARG A 26 -0.19 -4.07 -22.68
N THR A 27 0.12 -5.35 -22.54
CA THR A 27 -0.76 -6.46 -22.95
C THR A 27 -2.07 -6.46 -22.16
N THR A 28 -2.01 -6.32 -20.83
CA THR A 28 -3.21 -6.17 -19.98
C THR A 28 -4.06 -4.98 -20.42
N ALA A 29 -3.44 -3.83 -20.72
CA ALA A 29 -4.15 -2.64 -21.17
C ALA A 29 -4.88 -2.87 -22.51
N VAL A 30 -4.25 -3.54 -23.48
CA VAL A 30 -4.89 -3.90 -24.76
C VAL A 30 -6.12 -4.77 -24.51
N PHE A 31 -6.00 -5.85 -23.75
CA PHE A 31 -7.14 -6.73 -23.48
C PHE A 31 -8.24 -6.04 -22.67
N ALA A 32 -7.88 -5.19 -21.72
CA ALA A 32 -8.85 -4.37 -20.98
C ALA A 32 -9.60 -3.40 -21.90
N THR A 33 -8.92 -2.74 -22.84
CA THR A 33 -9.59 -1.86 -23.81
C THR A 33 -10.52 -2.62 -24.75
N ILE A 34 -10.13 -3.81 -25.21
CA ILE A 34 -10.97 -4.67 -26.05
C ILE A 34 -12.21 -5.12 -25.29
N ALA A 35 -12.04 -5.62 -24.05
CA ALA A 35 -13.15 -6.07 -23.22
C ALA A 35 -14.09 -4.92 -22.83
N ALA A 36 -13.56 -3.74 -22.50
CA ALA A 36 -14.37 -2.55 -22.24
C ALA A 36 -15.16 -2.14 -23.50
N GLY A 37 -14.54 -2.17 -24.68
CA GLY A 37 -15.19 -1.94 -25.95
C GLY A 37 -16.30 -2.97 -26.24
N ALA A 38 -16.04 -4.25 -26.00
CA ALA A 38 -17.02 -5.32 -26.16
C ALA A 38 -18.23 -5.13 -25.24
N GLN A 39 -18.01 -4.73 -23.99
CA GLN A 39 -19.09 -4.48 -23.04
C GLN A 39 -19.93 -3.25 -23.42
N LEU A 40 -19.30 -2.16 -23.87
CA LEU A 40 -20.01 -1.00 -24.40
C LEU A 40 -20.79 -1.34 -25.67
N LEU A 41 -20.24 -2.20 -26.53
CA LEU A 41 -20.93 -2.68 -27.73
C LEU A 41 -22.19 -3.47 -27.37
N VAL A 42 -22.15 -4.32 -26.33
CA VAL A 42 -23.36 -5.02 -25.83
C VAL A 42 -24.39 -4.02 -25.32
N VAL A 43 -23.98 -3.03 -24.52
CA VAL A 43 -24.89 -1.98 -24.02
C VAL A 43 -25.57 -1.25 -25.18
N LEU A 44 -24.80 -0.86 -26.19
CA LEU A 44 -25.32 -0.19 -27.38
C LEU A 44 -26.25 -1.10 -28.19
N ALA A 45 -25.85 -2.35 -28.42
CA ALA A 45 -26.63 -3.32 -29.18
C ALA A 45 -27.99 -3.57 -28.52
N VAL A 46 -28.02 -3.74 -27.19
CA VAL A 46 -29.25 -3.91 -26.41
C VAL A 46 -30.13 -2.66 -26.50
N ALA A 47 -29.54 -1.47 -26.37
CA ALA A 47 -30.27 -0.22 -26.50
C ALA A 47 -30.92 -0.05 -27.89
N VAL A 48 -30.20 -0.41 -28.95
CA VAL A 48 -30.71 -0.38 -30.33
C VAL A 48 -31.82 -1.42 -30.53
N TYR A 49 -31.62 -2.64 -30.03
CA TYR A 49 -32.59 -3.73 -30.14
C TYR A 49 -33.92 -3.44 -29.43
N LEU A 50 -33.86 -2.82 -28.25
CA LEU A 50 -35.05 -2.44 -27.49
C LEU A 50 -35.75 -1.20 -28.05
N GLY A 51 -34.99 -0.29 -28.66
CA GLY A 51 -35.46 1.05 -29.00
C GLY A 51 -35.86 1.89 -27.76
N PRO A 52 -36.27 3.16 -27.96
CA PRO A 52 -36.57 4.07 -26.85
C PRO A 52 -37.70 3.57 -25.93
N THR A 53 -38.74 2.97 -26.52
CA THR A 53 -39.89 2.45 -25.78
C THR A 53 -39.53 1.21 -24.95
N GLY A 54 -38.73 0.28 -25.48
CA GLY A 54 -38.26 -0.89 -24.77
C GLY A 54 -37.35 -0.54 -23.58
N ILE A 55 -36.52 0.49 -23.72
CA ILE A 55 -35.69 1.00 -22.61
C ILE A 55 -36.57 1.53 -21.49
N ILE A 56 -37.55 2.39 -21.79
CA ILE A 56 -38.48 2.92 -20.78
C ILE A 56 -39.25 1.80 -20.09
N ASN A 57 -39.72 0.80 -20.86
CA ASN A 57 -40.42 -0.36 -20.31
C ASN A 57 -39.51 -1.20 -19.39
N SER A 58 -38.23 -1.34 -19.72
CA SER A 58 -37.26 -2.01 -18.85
C SER A 58 -37.12 -1.29 -17.51
N PHE A 59 -37.05 0.05 -17.51
CA PHE A 59 -37.02 0.82 -16.27
C PHE A 59 -38.32 0.75 -15.48
N ARG A 60 -39.47 0.70 -16.14
CA ARG A 60 -40.76 0.45 -15.47
C ARG A 60 -40.80 -0.94 -14.83
N ALA A 61 -40.15 -1.92 -15.45
CA ALA A 61 -40.11 -3.29 -14.94
C ALA A 61 -39.44 -3.39 -13.56
N LEU A 62 -38.49 -2.51 -13.21
CA LEU A 62 -37.91 -2.43 -11.86
C LEU A 62 -38.97 -2.15 -10.78
N THR A 63 -39.99 -1.37 -11.12
CA THR A 63 -41.08 -1.01 -10.20
C THR A 63 -42.23 -2.00 -10.23
N SER A 64 -42.23 -2.96 -11.16
CA SER A 64 -43.26 -3.98 -11.27
C SER A 64 -42.79 -5.29 -10.61
N GLY A 65 -43.47 -5.72 -9.55
CA GLY A 65 -43.14 -6.96 -8.86
C GLY A 65 -43.53 -6.90 -7.39
N ALA A 66 -43.32 -8.01 -6.68
CA ALA A 66 -43.49 -8.05 -5.23
C ALA A 66 -42.42 -7.17 -4.57
N ALA A 67 -42.80 -6.45 -3.51
CA ALA A 67 -41.85 -5.68 -2.72
C ALA A 67 -40.77 -6.62 -2.17
N LEU A 68 -39.50 -6.30 -2.46
CA LEU A 68 -38.38 -7.07 -1.92
C LEU A 68 -38.30 -6.84 -0.41
N PRO A 69 -38.10 -7.90 0.40
CA PRO A 69 -37.89 -7.72 1.82
C PRO A 69 -36.59 -6.95 2.04
N PHE A 70 -36.56 -6.14 3.10
CA PHE A 70 -35.39 -5.31 3.44
C PHE A 70 -34.10 -6.13 3.55
N THR A 71 -34.20 -7.38 4.03
CA THR A 71 -33.09 -8.32 4.08
C THR A 71 -32.52 -8.63 2.71
N SER A 72 -33.34 -8.87 1.68
CA SER A 72 -32.86 -9.11 0.31
C SER A 72 -32.18 -7.88 -0.28
N ILE A 73 -32.70 -6.68 0.01
CA ILE A 73 -32.10 -5.42 -0.44
C ILE A 73 -30.71 -5.26 0.17
N ILE A 74 -30.57 -5.45 1.49
CA ILE A 74 -29.30 -5.24 2.17
C ILE A 74 -28.27 -6.33 1.84
N THR A 75 -28.71 -7.59 1.62
CA THR A 75 -27.83 -8.67 1.12
C THR A 75 -27.39 -8.42 -0.31
N GLY A 76 -28.30 -7.94 -1.18
CA GLY A 76 -27.97 -7.58 -2.56
C GLY A 76 -26.99 -6.41 -2.63
N TYR A 77 -27.18 -5.40 -1.76
CA TYR A 77 -26.24 -4.30 -1.58
C TYR A 77 -24.84 -4.80 -1.17
N ALA A 78 -24.75 -5.67 -0.15
CA ALA A 78 -23.49 -6.24 0.29
C ALA A 78 -22.81 -7.10 -0.80
N ALA A 79 -23.58 -7.86 -1.58
CA ALA A 79 -23.06 -8.67 -2.68
C ALA A 79 -22.60 -7.80 -3.87
N ALA A 80 -23.32 -6.71 -4.18
CA ALA A 80 -22.99 -5.80 -5.27
C ALA A 80 -21.66 -5.08 -5.07
N PHE A 81 -21.17 -4.96 -3.82
CA PHE A 81 -19.84 -4.42 -3.53
C PHE A 81 -18.71 -5.18 -4.22
N LEU A 82 -18.91 -6.48 -4.51
CA LEU A 82 -17.95 -7.30 -5.26
C LEU A 82 -17.61 -6.68 -6.61
N ALA A 83 -18.57 -6.01 -7.26
CA ALA A 83 -18.36 -5.37 -8.55
C ALA A 83 -17.37 -4.18 -8.49
N PHE A 84 -17.17 -3.59 -7.32
CA PHE A 84 -16.28 -2.44 -7.12
C PHE A 84 -14.82 -2.84 -6.81
N SER A 85 -14.55 -4.14 -6.81
CA SER A 85 -13.21 -4.71 -6.76
C SER A 85 -12.34 -4.20 -7.91
N GLY A 86 -11.16 -3.67 -7.58
CA GLY A 86 -10.17 -3.15 -8.54
C GLY A 86 -9.83 -1.68 -8.36
N LEU A 87 -10.69 -0.88 -7.72
CA LEU A 87 -10.39 0.52 -7.40
C LEU A 87 -9.25 0.62 -6.38
N GLU A 88 -9.16 -0.34 -5.46
CA GLU A 88 -8.06 -0.47 -4.51
C GLU A 88 -6.73 -0.75 -5.20
N SER A 89 -6.74 -1.56 -6.28
CA SER A 89 -5.53 -1.87 -7.04
C SER A 89 -4.96 -0.60 -7.68
N ILE A 90 -5.81 0.27 -8.25
CA ILE A 90 -5.38 1.57 -8.80
C ILE A 90 -4.73 2.44 -7.70
N ALA A 91 -5.29 2.45 -6.49
CA ALA A 91 -4.73 3.20 -5.38
C ALA A 91 -3.37 2.66 -4.92
N GLN A 92 -3.20 1.33 -4.90
CA GLN A 92 -1.92 0.68 -4.61
C GLN A 92 -0.85 0.96 -5.67
N LEU A 93 -1.26 1.09 -6.94
CA LEU A 93 -0.43 1.48 -8.08
C LEU A 93 0.01 2.95 -8.06
N ALA A 94 -0.78 3.83 -7.44
CA ALA A 94 -0.59 5.27 -7.52
C ALA A 94 0.82 5.78 -7.16
N PRO A 95 1.56 5.21 -6.18
CA PRO A 95 2.93 5.62 -5.87
C PRO A 95 3.91 5.39 -7.03
N SER A 96 3.67 4.37 -7.86
CA SER A 96 4.52 3.99 -9.00
C SER A 96 4.22 4.77 -10.29
N MET A 97 3.15 5.58 -10.30
CA MET A 97 2.79 6.38 -11.46
C MET A 97 3.74 7.58 -11.62
N ARG A 98 4.13 7.86 -12.87
CA ARG A 98 4.89 9.06 -13.22
C ARG A 98 4.09 10.33 -12.92
N GLU A 99 4.77 11.41 -12.52
CA GLU A 99 4.13 12.71 -12.32
C GLU A 99 3.51 13.26 -13.63
N PRO A 100 2.31 13.89 -13.59
CA PRO A 100 1.55 14.31 -12.41
C PRO A 100 0.58 13.25 -11.85
N ARG A 101 1.00 12.50 -10.82
CA ARG A 101 0.34 11.26 -10.37
C ARG A 101 -1.08 11.49 -9.86
N ARG A 102 -1.29 12.57 -9.08
CA ARG A 102 -2.58 12.91 -8.48
C ARG A 102 -3.65 13.17 -9.55
N LYS A 103 -3.30 13.90 -10.61
CA LYS A 103 -4.24 14.26 -11.68
C LYS A 103 -4.62 13.03 -12.51
N VAL A 104 -3.62 12.19 -12.84
CA VAL A 104 -3.83 10.97 -13.63
C VAL A 104 -4.67 9.97 -12.85
N ALA A 105 -4.29 9.66 -11.60
CA ALA A 105 -5.03 8.70 -10.76
C ALA A 105 -6.48 9.12 -10.54
N TYR A 106 -6.74 10.41 -10.24
CA TYR A 106 -8.09 10.92 -10.03
C TYR A 106 -8.97 10.79 -11.30
N ARG A 107 -8.44 11.16 -12.47
CA ARG A 107 -9.17 11.05 -13.74
C ARG A 107 -9.43 9.59 -14.11
N ALA A 108 -8.44 8.71 -13.95
CA ALA A 108 -8.59 7.29 -14.24
C ALA A 108 -9.64 6.66 -13.32
N MET A 109 -9.55 6.89 -12.01
CA MET A 109 -10.52 6.37 -11.04
C MET A 109 -11.93 6.92 -11.30
N GLY A 110 -12.05 8.22 -11.60
CA GLY A 110 -13.32 8.83 -11.97
C GLY A 110 -13.92 8.21 -13.23
N ALA A 111 -13.12 7.95 -14.27
CA ALA A 111 -13.59 7.30 -15.49
C ALA A 111 -14.08 5.87 -15.24
N VAL A 112 -13.35 5.08 -14.43
CA VAL A 112 -13.77 3.71 -14.06
C VAL A 112 -15.06 3.73 -13.24
N VAL A 113 -15.16 4.58 -12.22
CA VAL A 113 -16.37 4.70 -11.40
C VAL A 113 -17.56 5.13 -12.24
N MET A 114 -17.41 6.12 -13.13
CA MET A 114 -18.49 6.59 -13.99
C MET A 114 -18.95 5.52 -14.98
N THR A 115 -18.02 4.84 -15.65
CA THR A 115 -18.37 3.78 -16.60
C THR A 115 -19.08 2.62 -15.90
N MET A 116 -18.62 2.21 -14.72
CA MET A 116 -19.27 1.16 -13.95
C MET A 116 -20.64 1.57 -13.40
N ALA A 117 -20.77 2.80 -12.89
CA ALA A 117 -22.03 3.34 -12.38
C ALA A 117 -23.13 3.42 -13.45
N ILE A 118 -22.75 3.51 -14.72
CA ILE A 118 -23.68 3.49 -15.86
C ILE A 118 -23.90 2.07 -16.37
N THR A 119 -22.83 1.35 -16.69
CA THR A 119 -22.91 0.06 -17.40
C THR A 119 -23.40 -1.09 -16.52
N SER A 120 -22.97 -1.16 -15.25
CA SER A 120 -23.34 -2.29 -14.37
C SER A 120 -24.85 -2.33 -14.08
N PRO A 121 -25.52 -1.21 -13.71
CA PRO A 121 -26.97 -1.21 -13.53
C PRO A 121 -27.74 -1.52 -14.83
N LEU A 122 -27.31 -0.97 -15.97
CA LEU A 122 -27.96 -1.24 -17.27
C LEU A 122 -27.85 -2.71 -17.68
N LEU A 123 -26.65 -3.28 -17.57
CA LEU A 123 -26.44 -4.69 -17.88
C LEU A 123 -27.19 -5.60 -16.92
N THR A 124 -27.24 -5.26 -15.63
CA THR A 124 -28.05 -5.99 -14.64
C THR A 124 -29.52 -5.93 -15.00
N LEU A 125 -30.05 -4.73 -15.29
CA LEU A 125 -31.45 -4.52 -15.68
C LEU A 125 -31.82 -5.33 -16.91
N TRP A 126 -31.02 -5.24 -17.97
CA TRP A 126 -31.34 -5.94 -19.21
C TRP A 126 -31.09 -7.44 -19.14
N SER A 127 -30.14 -7.89 -18.33
CA SER A 127 -29.95 -9.32 -18.07
C SER A 127 -31.15 -9.91 -17.33
N THR A 128 -31.68 -9.22 -16.30
CA THR A 128 -32.81 -9.74 -15.52
C THR A 128 -34.17 -9.61 -16.20
N THR A 129 -34.32 -8.66 -17.13
CA THR A 129 -35.58 -8.45 -17.87
C THR A 129 -35.64 -9.20 -19.19
N LEU A 130 -34.50 -9.37 -19.89
CA LEU A 130 -34.46 -10.00 -21.21
C LEU A 130 -34.05 -11.47 -21.16
N LEU A 131 -33.25 -11.90 -20.19
CA LEU A 131 -32.84 -13.31 -20.12
C LEU A 131 -33.84 -14.13 -19.30
N GLY A 132 -33.93 -15.42 -19.62
CA GLY A 132 -34.76 -16.35 -18.86
C GLY A 132 -34.13 -16.70 -17.51
N PRO A 133 -34.92 -17.20 -16.54
CA PRO A 133 -34.43 -17.58 -15.20
C PRO A 133 -33.41 -18.72 -15.21
N THR A 134 -33.30 -19.45 -16.32
CA THR A 134 -32.34 -20.55 -16.51
C THR A 134 -31.01 -20.11 -17.15
N ALA A 135 -30.85 -18.82 -17.47
CA ALA A 135 -29.60 -18.32 -18.03
C ALA A 135 -28.47 -18.42 -17.00
N ASP A 136 -27.29 -18.87 -17.44
CA ASP A 136 -26.11 -19.00 -16.57
C ASP A 136 -25.68 -17.60 -16.05
N PRO A 137 -25.72 -17.37 -14.72
CA PRO A 137 -25.33 -16.09 -14.14
C PRO A 137 -23.87 -15.70 -14.42
N ASN A 138 -23.01 -16.69 -14.65
CA ASN A 138 -21.60 -16.45 -14.96
C ASN A 138 -21.36 -15.93 -16.38
N GLN A 139 -22.40 -15.95 -17.23
CA GLN A 139 -22.32 -15.62 -18.66
C GLN A 139 -23.39 -14.63 -19.10
N PHE A 140 -23.98 -13.87 -18.17
CA PHE A 140 -25.07 -12.94 -18.51
C PHE A 140 -24.69 -11.97 -19.63
N ILE A 141 -23.49 -11.39 -19.61
CA ILE A 141 -23.08 -10.40 -20.62
C ILE A 141 -22.91 -11.05 -22.00
N SER A 142 -22.32 -12.25 -22.10
CA SER A 142 -22.15 -12.97 -23.37
C SER A 142 -23.48 -13.51 -23.90
N ILE A 143 -24.34 -14.06 -23.04
CA ILE A 143 -25.67 -14.54 -23.43
C ILE A 143 -26.55 -13.36 -23.90
N LEU A 144 -26.48 -12.22 -23.22
CA LEU A 144 -27.17 -11.00 -23.63
C LEU A 144 -26.66 -10.49 -25.00
N GLY A 145 -25.34 -10.49 -25.18
CA GLY A 145 -24.71 -10.21 -26.47
C GLY A 145 -25.16 -11.16 -27.58
N ALA A 146 -25.23 -12.46 -27.29
CA ALA A 146 -25.69 -13.48 -28.23
C ALA A 146 -27.16 -13.28 -28.63
N LYS A 147 -28.00 -12.95 -27.64
CA LYS A 147 -29.44 -12.74 -27.86
C LYS A 147 -29.71 -11.54 -28.76
N VAL A 148 -28.92 -10.48 -28.65
CA VAL A 148 -29.18 -9.21 -29.32
C VAL A 148 -28.37 -9.02 -30.61
N GLY A 149 -27.11 -9.46 -30.62
CA GLY A 149 -26.19 -9.31 -31.77
C GLY A 149 -25.79 -10.63 -32.43
N GLY A 150 -26.41 -11.75 -32.06
CA GLY A 150 -26.08 -13.07 -32.58
C GLY A 150 -24.83 -13.70 -31.95
N ALA A 151 -24.57 -14.97 -32.28
CA ALA A 151 -23.51 -15.77 -31.67
C ALA A 151 -22.12 -15.11 -31.73
N ALA A 152 -21.79 -14.45 -32.83
CA ALA A 152 -20.51 -13.77 -33.00
C ALA A 152 -20.25 -12.69 -31.92
N LEU A 153 -21.27 -11.90 -31.56
CA LEU A 153 -21.14 -10.91 -30.49
C LEU A 153 -21.02 -11.59 -29.12
N GLY A 154 -21.79 -12.65 -28.89
CA GLY A 154 -21.71 -13.46 -27.67
C GLY A 154 -20.33 -14.06 -27.45
N ASP A 155 -19.78 -14.71 -28.49
CA ASP A 155 -18.45 -15.34 -28.46
C ASP A 155 -17.35 -14.31 -28.27
N PHE A 156 -17.43 -13.17 -28.97
CA PHE A 156 -16.47 -12.07 -28.82
C PHE A 156 -16.43 -11.54 -27.38
N VAL A 157 -17.60 -11.36 -26.75
CA VAL A 157 -17.72 -10.92 -25.35
C VAL A 157 -17.20 -11.99 -24.39
N ALA A 158 -17.54 -13.26 -24.61
CA ALA A 158 -17.09 -14.37 -23.78
C ALA A 158 -15.55 -14.52 -23.82
N VAL A 159 -14.94 -14.47 -25.00
CA VAL A 159 -13.49 -14.58 -25.18
C VAL A 159 -12.77 -13.37 -24.60
N SER A 160 -13.20 -12.15 -24.93
CA SER A 160 -12.58 -10.93 -24.41
C SER A 160 -12.69 -10.82 -22.89
N GLY A 161 -13.85 -11.16 -22.31
CA GLY A 161 -14.05 -11.22 -20.86
C GLY A 161 -13.20 -12.28 -20.19
N SER A 162 -13.10 -13.48 -20.78
CA SER A 162 -12.25 -14.56 -20.24
C SER A 162 -10.77 -14.16 -20.19
N ILE A 163 -10.26 -13.57 -21.27
CA ILE A 163 -8.87 -13.08 -21.33
C ILE A 163 -8.66 -11.98 -20.30
N LEU A 164 -9.59 -11.03 -20.18
CA LEU A 164 -9.52 -9.97 -19.17
C LEU A 164 -9.44 -10.55 -17.74
N LEU A 165 -10.25 -11.54 -17.40
CA LEU A 165 -10.25 -12.18 -16.06
C LEU A 165 -8.93 -12.92 -15.77
N VAL A 166 -8.33 -13.57 -16.78
CA VAL A 166 -6.99 -14.18 -16.64
C VAL A 166 -5.93 -13.12 -16.35
N PHE A 167 -5.93 -12.00 -17.07
CA PHE A 167 -4.98 -10.90 -16.81
C PHE A 167 -5.28 -10.12 -15.53
N ALA A 168 -6.54 -10.04 -15.09
CA ALA A 168 -6.91 -9.52 -13.79
C ALA A 168 -6.31 -10.39 -12.67
N SER A 169 -6.35 -11.72 -12.83
CA SER A 169 -5.69 -12.67 -11.91
C SER A 169 -4.18 -12.45 -11.87
N ASN A 170 -3.54 -12.18 -13.01
CA ASN A 170 -2.12 -11.80 -13.05
C ASN A 170 -1.83 -10.52 -12.25
N THR A 171 -2.68 -9.51 -12.39
CA THR A 171 -2.58 -8.25 -11.64
C THR A 171 -2.72 -8.49 -10.13
N ALA A 172 -3.62 -9.38 -9.72
CA ALA A 172 -3.79 -9.77 -8.32
C ALA A 172 -2.57 -10.54 -7.78
N ILE A 173 -1.97 -11.44 -8.57
CA ILE A 173 -0.71 -12.14 -8.20
C ILE A 173 0.40 -11.11 -7.96
N ILE A 174 0.52 -10.13 -8.87
CA ILE A 174 1.50 -9.04 -8.75
C ILE A 174 1.28 -8.24 -7.46
N GLY A 175 0.04 -7.84 -7.19
CA GLY A 175 -0.30 -7.14 -5.95
C GLY A 175 0.02 -7.97 -4.70
N ALA A 176 -0.34 -9.25 -4.70
CA ALA A 176 -0.16 -10.13 -3.55
C ALA A 176 1.31 -10.32 -3.16
N TYR A 177 2.20 -10.60 -4.12
CA TYR A 177 3.61 -10.81 -3.77
C TYR A 177 4.28 -9.50 -3.30
N HIS A 178 3.88 -8.34 -3.81
CA HIS A 178 4.37 -7.04 -3.30
C HIS A 178 3.89 -6.77 -1.87
N VAL A 179 2.64 -7.12 -1.55
CA VAL A 179 2.13 -7.03 -0.17
C VAL A 179 2.93 -7.98 0.75
N PHE A 180 3.25 -9.19 0.31
CA PHE A 180 4.08 -10.11 1.09
C PHE A 180 5.48 -9.57 1.36
N ILE A 181 6.12 -8.95 0.35
CA ILE A 181 7.44 -8.31 0.51
C ILE A 181 7.35 -7.13 1.47
N ALA A 182 6.33 -6.27 1.33
CA ALA A 182 6.11 -5.14 2.23
C ALA A 182 5.93 -5.60 3.68
N LEU A 183 5.09 -6.61 3.92
CA LEU A 183 4.89 -7.21 5.24
C LEU A 183 6.16 -7.85 5.79
N THR A 184 6.98 -8.49 4.94
CA THR A 184 8.27 -9.07 5.31
C THR A 184 9.25 -7.97 5.77
N ARG A 185 9.33 -6.87 5.02
CA ARG A 185 10.17 -5.71 5.38
C ARG A 185 9.73 -5.06 6.67
N MET A 186 8.42 -4.99 6.92
CA MET A 186 7.85 -4.53 8.20
C MET A 186 8.01 -5.55 9.34
N GLY A 187 8.53 -6.75 9.07
CA GLY A 187 8.80 -7.79 10.07
C GLY A 187 7.61 -8.67 10.44
N PHE A 188 6.50 -8.60 9.68
CA PHE A 188 5.31 -9.42 9.90
C PHE A 188 5.35 -10.78 9.17
N LEU A 189 6.25 -10.96 8.20
CA LEU A 189 6.45 -12.23 7.50
C LEU A 189 7.92 -12.67 7.51
N PRO A 190 8.22 -13.97 7.32
CA PRO A 190 9.60 -14.47 7.32
C PRO A 190 10.45 -13.85 6.21
N ARG A 191 11.71 -13.51 6.53
CA ARG A 191 12.66 -12.86 5.58
C ARG A 191 12.90 -13.65 4.28
N VAL A 192 12.63 -14.95 4.28
CA VAL A 192 12.74 -15.82 3.10
C VAL A 192 11.84 -15.33 1.96
N MET A 193 10.70 -14.69 2.25
CA MET A 193 9.79 -14.15 1.23
C MET A 193 10.40 -13.02 0.41
N GLU A 194 11.37 -12.28 0.96
CA GLU A 194 12.06 -11.21 0.26
C GLU A 194 13.23 -11.70 -0.58
N HIS A 195 13.65 -12.96 -0.41
CA HIS A 195 14.80 -13.49 -1.13
C HIS A 195 14.55 -13.47 -2.65
N ARG A 196 15.40 -12.73 -3.36
CA ARG A 196 15.36 -12.56 -4.82
C ARG A 196 16.36 -13.52 -5.47
N ASN A 197 15.94 -14.16 -6.56
CA ASN A 197 16.82 -15.04 -7.33
C ASN A 197 17.90 -14.21 -8.04
N HIS A 198 19.14 -14.71 -8.09
CA HIS A 198 20.27 -14.04 -8.75
C HIS A 198 20.10 -13.90 -10.28
N TRP A 199 19.32 -14.77 -10.93
CA TRP A 199 19.22 -14.76 -12.40
C TRP A 199 18.30 -13.66 -12.96
N ARG A 200 17.20 -13.37 -12.27
CA ARG A 200 16.15 -12.42 -12.74
C ARG A 200 15.72 -11.41 -11.69
N PHE A 201 16.32 -11.45 -10.49
CA PHE A 201 15.99 -10.60 -9.34
C PHE A 201 14.51 -10.67 -8.92
N THR A 202 13.81 -11.76 -9.25
CA THR A 202 12.40 -11.98 -8.87
C THR A 202 12.26 -12.64 -7.49
N PRO A 203 11.28 -12.24 -6.67
CA PRO A 203 11.03 -12.75 -5.32
C PRO A 203 10.29 -14.10 -5.37
N GLN A 204 11.03 -15.18 -5.64
CA GLN A 204 10.46 -16.51 -5.93
C GLN A 204 9.51 -17.06 -4.86
N TRP A 205 9.84 -16.87 -3.59
CA TRP A 205 9.03 -17.40 -2.48
C TRP A 205 7.70 -16.63 -2.33
N SER A 206 7.72 -15.32 -2.55
CA SER A 206 6.50 -14.51 -2.53
C SER A 206 5.61 -14.81 -3.73
N ILE A 207 6.18 -15.00 -4.93
CA ILE A 207 5.43 -15.42 -6.12
C ILE A 207 4.83 -16.81 -5.92
N LEU A 208 5.61 -17.76 -5.39
CA LEU A 208 5.12 -19.11 -5.12
C LEU A 208 3.95 -19.08 -4.14
N ALA A 209 4.05 -18.33 -3.05
CA ALA A 209 2.94 -18.16 -2.10
C ALA A 209 1.71 -17.53 -2.77
N ALA A 210 1.90 -16.52 -3.62
CA ALA A 210 0.83 -15.83 -4.34
C ALA A 210 0.12 -16.71 -5.39
N VAL A 211 0.71 -17.84 -5.80
CA VAL A 211 0.13 -18.76 -6.79
C VAL A 211 -0.41 -20.04 -6.13
N VAL A 212 0.37 -20.64 -5.23
CA VAL A 212 0.02 -21.91 -4.58
C VAL A 212 -1.19 -21.75 -3.66
N LEU A 213 -1.28 -20.64 -2.91
CA LEU A 213 -2.40 -20.43 -1.99
C LEU A 213 -3.75 -20.30 -2.74
N PRO A 214 -3.88 -19.47 -3.81
CA PRO A 214 -5.09 -19.47 -4.63
C PRO A 214 -5.41 -20.83 -5.26
N ILE A 215 -4.41 -21.57 -5.75
CA ILE A 215 -4.63 -22.93 -6.31
C ILE A 215 -5.22 -23.85 -5.25
N ALA A 216 -4.66 -23.85 -4.02
CA ALA A 216 -5.17 -24.67 -2.93
C ALA A 216 -6.63 -24.32 -2.58
N ILE A 217 -6.99 -23.03 -2.58
CA ILE A 217 -8.36 -22.57 -2.33
C ILE A 217 -9.30 -23.00 -3.46
N VAL A 218 -8.90 -22.81 -4.72
CA VAL A 218 -9.68 -23.22 -5.90
C VAL A 218 -9.95 -24.73 -5.89
N LEU A 219 -8.96 -25.54 -5.51
CA LEU A 219 -9.12 -26.99 -5.35
C LEU A 219 -10.05 -27.35 -4.18
N ALA A 220 -9.90 -26.69 -3.03
CA ALA A 220 -10.73 -26.93 -1.85
C ALA A 220 -12.22 -26.60 -2.11
N VAL A 221 -12.47 -25.52 -2.84
CA VAL A 221 -13.83 -25.04 -3.21
C VAL A 221 -14.35 -25.73 -4.49
N ARG A 222 -13.58 -26.66 -5.06
CA ARG A 222 -13.90 -27.38 -6.31
C ARG A 222 -14.23 -26.46 -7.49
N GLY A 223 -13.65 -25.26 -7.50
CA GLY A 223 -13.86 -24.26 -8.54
C GLY A 223 -15.24 -23.60 -8.56
N SER A 224 -16.01 -23.63 -7.47
CA SER A 224 -17.30 -22.92 -7.39
C SER A 224 -17.10 -21.38 -7.37
N PRO A 225 -17.56 -20.65 -8.40
CA PRO A 225 -17.44 -19.19 -8.45
C PRO A 225 -18.24 -18.49 -7.37
N ASP A 226 -19.41 -19.02 -7.00
CA ASP A 226 -20.28 -18.43 -5.97
C ASP A 226 -19.58 -18.42 -4.60
N LEU A 227 -19.03 -19.58 -4.20
CA LEU A 227 -18.29 -19.70 -2.95
C LEU A 227 -17.01 -18.85 -3.00
N LEU A 228 -16.24 -18.89 -4.09
CA LEU A 228 -15.05 -18.04 -4.26
C LEU A 228 -15.39 -16.55 -4.15
N GLY A 229 -16.50 -16.12 -4.74
CA GLY A 229 -17.01 -14.74 -4.66
C GLY A 229 -17.39 -14.35 -3.24
N ASP A 230 -18.09 -15.23 -2.52
CA ASP A 230 -18.44 -15.02 -1.11
C ASP A 230 -17.17 -14.90 -0.22
N LEU A 231 -16.19 -15.78 -0.42
CA LEU A 231 -14.89 -15.74 0.29
C LEU A 231 -14.14 -14.44 0.01
N TYR A 232 -14.12 -14.01 -1.26
CA TYR A 232 -13.44 -12.79 -1.68
C TYR A 232 -14.14 -11.54 -1.12
N ALA A 233 -15.48 -11.50 -1.13
CA ALA A 233 -16.25 -10.39 -0.59
C ALA A 233 -16.00 -10.15 0.91
N PHE A 234 -15.80 -11.21 1.70
CA PHE A 234 -15.41 -11.08 3.11
C PHE A 234 -14.11 -10.30 3.26
N GLY A 235 -13.07 -10.70 2.51
CA GLY A 235 -11.74 -10.10 2.59
C GLY A 235 -11.74 -8.66 2.08
N LEU A 236 -12.33 -8.43 0.90
CA LEU A 236 -12.41 -7.11 0.29
C LEU A 236 -13.15 -6.12 1.18
N LEU A 237 -14.37 -6.43 1.63
CA LEU A 237 -15.15 -5.54 2.48
C LEU A 237 -14.44 -5.27 3.82
N GLY A 238 -13.84 -6.30 4.43
CA GLY A 238 -13.06 -6.13 5.66
C GLY A 238 -11.88 -5.17 5.48
N THR A 239 -11.12 -5.31 4.38
CA THR A 239 -10.02 -4.40 4.07
C THR A 239 -10.50 -2.97 3.78
N PHE A 240 -11.66 -2.80 3.14
CA PHE A 240 -12.24 -1.48 2.93
C PHE A 240 -12.71 -0.83 4.23
N VAL A 241 -13.35 -1.56 5.15
CA VAL A 241 -13.70 -1.03 6.47
C VAL A 241 -12.46 -0.50 7.17
N LEU A 242 -11.38 -1.29 7.23
CA LEU A 242 -10.12 -0.87 7.85
C LEU A 242 -9.52 0.36 7.16
N THR A 243 -9.57 0.41 5.83
CA THR A 243 -9.02 1.53 5.06
C THR A 243 -9.84 2.81 5.26
N CYS A 244 -11.16 2.72 5.20
CA CYS A 244 -12.06 3.85 5.40
C CYS A 244 -11.96 4.41 6.83
N VAL A 245 -11.97 3.54 7.84
CA VAL A 245 -11.74 3.93 9.25
C VAL A 245 -10.38 4.60 9.40
N SER A 246 -9.32 4.05 8.82
CA SER A 246 -7.97 4.63 8.90
C SER A 246 -7.92 6.02 8.27
N LEU A 247 -8.55 6.21 7.11
CA LEU A 247 -8.62 7.51 6.43
C LEU A 247 -9.41 8.54 7.25
N ASP A 248 -10.53 8.15 7.87
CA ASP A 248 -11.29 9.04 8.73
C ASP A 248 -10.49 9.43 9.99
N VAL A 249 -9.76 8.49 10.58
CA VAL A 249 -8.86 8.76 11.71
C VAL A 249 -7.73 9.70 11.31
N VAL A 250 -7.14 9.54 10.12
CA VAL A 250 -6.09 10.43 9.60
C VAL A 250 -6.65 11.81 9.31
N ARG A 251 -7.80 11.92 8.63
CA ARG A 251 -8.50 13.20 8.38
C ARG A 251 -8.84 13.93 9.66
N TRP A 252 -9.20 13.18 10.70
CA TRP A 252 -9.35 13.74 12.04
C TRP A 252 -7.98 14.27 12.51
N HIS A 253 -6.94 13.47 12.61
CA HIS A 253 -5.66 13.92 13.21
C HIS A 253 -4.92 15.03 12.44
N GLU A 254 -4.94 15.02 11.11
CA GLU A 254 -4.19 15.98 10.28
C GLU A 254 -4.93 17.31 10.05
N ARG A 255 -6.09 17.53 10.69
CA ARG A 255 -6.86 18.76 10.50
C ARG A 255 -6.25 19.92 11.28
N GLU A 256 -5.95 21.01 10.57
CA GLU A 256 -5.49 22.27 11.18
C GLU A 256 -6.67 23.21 11.48
N HIS A 257 -7.62 23.33 10.55
CA HIS A 257 -8.83 24.16 10.69
C HIS A 257 -10.08 23.52 10.04
N TRP A 258 -11.24 23.70 10.67
CA TRP A 258 -12.55 23.27 10.13
C TRP A 258 -13.11 24.34 9.20
N THR A 259 -13.05 24.09 7.89
CA THR A 259 -13.84 24.81 6.88
C THR A 259 -15.10 24.00 6.57
N ALA A 260 -16.18 24.66 6.13
CA ALA A 260 -17.42 23.96 5.75
C ALA A 260 -17.18 22.86 4.70
N ALA A 261 -16.26 23.09 3.74
CA ALA A 261 -15.88 22.11 2.73
C ALA A 261 -15.17 20.89 3.33
N ASN A 262 -14.22 21.09 4.25
CA ASN A 262 -13.53 19.99 4.93
C ASN A 262 -14.48 19.18 5.80
N THR A 263 -15.43 19.85 6.48
CA THR A 263 -16.49 19.18 7.24
C THR A 263 -17.36 18.31 6.35
N ALA A 264 -17.79 18.83 5.20
CA ALA A 264 -18.60 18.07 4.25
C ALA A 264 -17.85 16.82 3.73
N ILE A 265 -16.57 16.96 3.37
CA ILE A 265 -15.74 15.82 2.92
C ILE A 265 -15.57 14.79 4.05
N PHE A 266 -15.38 15.24 5.30
CA PHE A 266 -15.28 14.35 6.44
C PHE A 266 -16.58 13.59 6.69
N VAL A 267 -17.73 14.27 6.66
CA VAL A 267 -19.05 13.64 6.82
C VAL A 267 -19.32 12.61 5.72
N ILE A 268 -18.95 12.91 4.47
CA ILE A 268 -19.03 11.95 3.36
C ILE A 268 -18.11 10.74 3.62
N GLY A 269 -16.91 10.97 4.16
CA GLY A 269 -15.99 9.90 4.58
C GLY A 269 -16.63 8.97 5.61
N VAL A 270 -17.11 9.53 6.72
CA VAL A 270 -17.76 8.78 7.80
C VAL A 270 -19.01 8.03 7.32
N LEU A 271 -19.81 8.66 6.45
CA LEU A 271 -20.96 8.00 5.84
C LEU A 271 -20.53 6.81 4.97
N THR A 272 -19.46 6.95 4.19
CA THR A 272 -18.90 5.87 3.39
C THR A 272 -18.43 4.72 4.29
N THR A 273 -17.73 5.04 5.39
CA THR A 273 -17.29 4.05 6.38
C THR A 273 -18.47 3.30 6.99
N ALA A 274 -19.55 4.00 7.37
CA ALA A 274 -20.75 3.37 7.90
C ALA A 274 -21.42 2.44 6.88
N LEU A 275 -21.54 2.87 5.63
CA LEU A 275 -22.13 2.09 4.54
C LEU A 275 -21.36 0.80 4.26
N VAL A 276 -20.02 0.89 4.14
CA VAL A 276 -19.16 -0.29 3.93
C VAL A 276 -19.20 -1.21 5.16
N LEU A 277 -19.24 -0.65 6.37
CA LEU A 277 -19.37 -1.44 7.60
C LEU A 277 -20.68 -2.23 7.62
N VAL A 278 -21.79 -1.61 7.23
CA VAL A 278 -23.08 -2.31 7.08
C VAL A 278 -22.98 -3.44 6.06
N ALA A 279 -22.38 -3.20 4.89
CA ALA A 279 -22.17 -4.24 3.88
C ALA A 279 -21.36 -5.42 4.43
N TRP A 280 -20.28 -5.13 5.16
CA TRP A 280 -19.44 -6.17 5.76
C TRP A 280 -20.17 -6.96 6.85
N MET A 281 -20.91 -6.27 7.74
CA MET A 281 -21.71 -6.91 8.80
C MET A 281 -22.81 -7.80 8.22
N VAL A 282 -23.47 -7.37 7.15
CA VAL A 282 -24.45 -8.19 6.44
C VAL A 282 -23.80 -9.44 5.85
N ASN A 283 -22.62 -9.29 5.23
CA ASN A 283 -21.88 -10.43 4.68
C ASN A 283 -21.51 -11.43 5.81
N LEU A 284 -21.04 -10.93 6.95
CA LEU A 284 -20.69 -11.76 8.12
C LEU A 284 -21.84 -12.66 8.59
N VAL A 285 -23.07 -12.15 8.55
CA VAL A 285 -24.28 -12.87 8.98
C VAL A 285 -24.87 -13.73 7.87
N ALA A 286 -24.95 -13.18 6.65
CA ALA A 286 -25.61 -13.84 5.52
C ALA A 286 -24.79 -14.99 4.93
N LYS A 287 -23.46 -14.98 5.08
CA LYS A 287 -22.54 -15.95 4.46
C LYS A 287 -21.65 -16.64 5.51
N PRO A 288 -22.19 -17.56 6.32
CA PRO A 288 -21.47 -18.16 7.44
C PRO A 288 -20.20 -18.93 7.03
N LEU A 289 -20.19 -19.55 5.84
CA LEU A 289 -19.00 -20.22 5.30
C LEU A 289 -17.86 -19.23 5.01
N ALA A 290 -18.19 -18.07 4.42
CA ALA A 290 -17.22 -17.02 4.18
C ALA A 290 -16.70 -16.40 5.47
N THR A 291 -17.56 -16.23 6.47
CA THR A 291 -17.17 -15.76 7.81
C THR A 291 -16.22 -16.73 8.50
N GLY A 292 -16.53 -18.03 8.48
CA GLY A 292 -15.67 -19.06 9.09
C GLY A 292 -14.31 -19.15 8.40
N PHE A 293 -14.31 -19.24 7.08
CA PHE A 293 -13.07 -19.33 6.30
C PHE A 293 -12.24 -18.05 6.37
N GLY A 294 -12.85 -16.90 6.06
CA GLY A 294 -12.19 -15.60 6.04
C GLY A 294 -11.73 -15.15 7.42
N GLY A 295 -12.56 -15.36 8.44
CA GLY A 295 -12.21 -15.11 9.83
C GLY A 295 -11.07 -16.02 10.30
N GLY A 296 -11.12 -17.31 9.96
CA GLY A 296 -10.05 -18.26 10.23
C GLY A 296 -8.73 -17.85 9.59
N LEU A 297 -8.74 -17.50 8.30
CA LEU A 297 -7.55 -17.04 7.59
C LEU A 297 -6.98 -15.74 8.19
N THR A 298 -7.84 -14.83 8.63
CA THR A 298 -7.44 -13.58 9.29
C THR A 298 -6.80 -13.85 10.64
N VAL A 299 -7.38 -14.74 11.45
CA VAL A 299 -6.81 -15.15 12.75
C VAL A 299 -5.47 -15.83 12.56
N VAL A 300 -5.36 -16.78 11.62
CA VAL A 300 -4.08 -17.45 11.31
C VAL A 300 -3.04 -16.43 10.83
N GLY A 301 -3.43 -15.52 9.93
CA GLY A 301 -2.56 -14.45 9.44
C GLY A 301 -2.08 -13.52 10.55
N LEU A 302 -2.96 -13.14 11.49
CA LEU A 302 -2.61 -12.34 12.67
C LEU A 302 -1.68 -13.10 13.61
N ILE A 303 -1.90 -14.40 13.84
CA ILE A 303 -1.03 -15.22 14.68
C ILE A 303 0.37 -15.29 14.05
N ILE A 304 0.48 -15.64 12.77
CA ILE A 304 1.75 -15.70 12.04
C ILE A 304 2.43 -14.32 12.06
N GLY A 305 1.66 -13.26 11.78
CA GLY A 305 2.12 -11.88 11.76
C GLY A 305 2.69 -11.43 13.09
N LEU A 306 1.93 -11.60 14.17
CA LEU A 306 2.32 -11.18 15.52
C LEU A 306 3.42 -12.06 16.10
N ALA A 307 3.43 -13.37 15.83
CA ALA A 307 4.50 -14.27 16.26
C ALA A 307 5.81 -13.90 15.57
N THR A 308 5.80 -13.71 14.24
CA THR A 308 6.96 -13.29 13.46
C THR A 308 7.43 -11.91 13.88
N TYR A 309 6.50 -10.97 14.10
CA TYR A 309 6.82 -9.63 14.57
C TYR A 309 7.47 -9.65 15.95
N ARG A 310 6.93 -10.43 16.92
CA ARG A 310 7.54 -10.59 18.25
C ARG A 310 8.91 -11.24 18.17
N TYR A 311 9.07 -12.28 17.35
CA TYR A 311 10.35 -12.96 17.15
C TYR A 311 11.40 -11.99 16.54
N SER A 312 11.05 -11.31 15.46
CA SER A 312 11.91 -10.32 14.79
C SER A 312 12.29 -9.19 15.75
N ARG A 313 11.33 -8.66 16.50
CA ARG A 313 11.55 -7.58 17.48
C ARG A 313 12.39 -8.02 18.69
N SER A 314 12.31 -9.29 19.08
CA SER A 314 13.15 -9.83 20.17
C SER A 314 14.62 -9.89 19.79
N GLN A 315 14.93 -10.10 18.51
CA GLN A 315 16.31 -10.11 18.01
C GLN A 315 16.81 -8.71 17.66
N ARG A 316 15.95 -7.85 17.11
CA ARG A 316 16.29 -6.48 16.69
C ARG A 316 15.11 -5.54 16.94
N PRO A 317 15.17 -4.57 17.89
CA PRO A 317 14.09 -3.60 18.06
C PRO A 317 13.86 -2.83 16.76
N ALA A 318 12.60 -2.83 16.30
CA ALA A 318 12.18 -2.06 15.15
C ALA A 318 12.14 -0.57 15.51
N VAL A 319 12.97 0.22 14.83
CA VAL A 319 12.98 1.67 14.92
C VAL A 319 12.33 2.22 13.66
N PHE A 320 11.36 3.13 13.83
CA PHE A 320 10.73 3.86 12.74
C PHE A 320 11.31 5.28 12.71
N PRO A 321 12.37 5.51 11.92
CA PRO A 321 12.94 6.84 11.78
C PRO A 321 12.01 7.71 10.95
N VAL A 322 12.18 9.02 11.09
CA VAL A 322 11.54 9.96 10.17
C VAL A 322 12.42 10.10 8.94
N PRO A 323 11.93 9.74 7.74
CA PRO A 323 12.69 9.94 6.51
C PRO A 323 12.73 11.43 6.17
N PHE A 324 13.94 11.95 5.95
CA PHE A 324 14.12 13.33 5.52
C PHE A 324 13.55 13.52 4.11
N ARG A 325 12.62 14.47 3.96
CA ARG A 325 12.04 14.85 2.67
C ARG A 325 12.40 16.30 2.36
N PRO A 326 13.18 16.58 1.30
CA PRO A 326 13.65 17.95 1.02
C PRO A 326 12.49 18.94 0.79
N GLN A 327 11.40 18.50 0.16
CA GLN A 327 10.21 19.34 -0.10
C GLN A 327 9.42 19.72 1.16
N ARG A 328 9.64 19.02 2.29
CA ARG A 328 8.98 19.26 3.59
C ARG A 328 10.02 19.23 4.72
N ALA A 329 11.23 19.73 4.49
CA ALA A 329 12.35 19.61 5.45
C ALA A 329 12.02 20.20 6.84
N LYS A 330 11.40 21.39 6.88
CA LYS A 330 10.98 22.03 8.13
C LYS A 330 9.86 21.27 8.84
N GLU A 331 8.85 20.78 8.14
CA GLU A 331 7.71 20.04 8.72
C GLU A 331 8.10 18.63 9.17
N SER A 332 8.94 17.94 8.40
CA SER A 332 9.46 16.60 8.74
C SER A 332 10.35 16.65 9.98
N ILE A 333 11.19 17.68 10.14
CA ILE A 333 12.01 17.85 11.35
C ILE A 333 11.20 18.44 12.51
N ALA A 334 10.21 19.32 12.25
CA ALA A 334 9.34 19.85 13.30
C ALA A 334 8.43 18.75 13.90
N SER A 335 7.94 17.82 13.08
CA SER A 335 7.20 16.64 13.56
C SER A 335 8.09 15.67 14.37
N VAL A 336 9.39 15.55 14.05
CA VAL A 336 10.39 14.82 14.87
C VAL A 336 10.56 15.44 16.25
N LEU A 337 10.61 16.77 16.32
CA LEU A 337 10.93 17.49 17.56
C LEU A 337 9.72 17.69 18.47
N GLY A 338 8.50 17.63 17.93
CA GLY A 338 7.27 17.99 18.63
C GLY A 338 7.32 19.41 19.23
N GLY A 339 6.33 19.76 20.06
CA GLY A 339 6.33 21.04 20.79
C GLY A 339 7.40 21.15 21.91
N ARG A 340 8.20 20.10 22.13
CA ARG A 340 9.26 20.04 23.15
C ARG A 340 10.63 19.94 22.50
N ARG A 341 11.04 20.98 21.78
CA ARG A 341 12.47 21.22 21.48
C ARG A 341 13.19 21.35 22.81
N SER A 342 13.92 20.32 23.24
CA SER A 342 14.80 20.49 24.39
C SER A 342 16.08 21.14 23.89
N ALA A 343 16.38 22.34 24.37
CA ALA A 343 17.56 23.14 23.96
C ALA A 343 18.91 22.50 24.36
N ARG A 344 18.97 21.19 24.59
CA ARG A 344 20.11 20.39 25.05
C ARG A 344 20.19 19.02 24.37
N GLU A 345 19.53 18.83 23.23
CA GLU A 345 19.61 17.57 22.48
C GLU A 345 21.02 17.37 21.87
N VAL A 346 21.53 16.15 22.00
CA VAL A 346 22.79 15.69 21.41
C VAL A 346 22.49 15.12 20.02
N LEU A 347 23.18 15.57 18.99
CA LEU A 347 23.08 14.96 17.66
C LEU A 347 24.15 13.88 17.54
N VAL A 348 23.75 12.68 17.14
CA VAL A 348 24.64 11.53 16.98
C VAL A 348 24.59 11.12 15.51
N ILE A 349 25.70 11.24 14.80
CA ILE A 349 25.82 10.78 13.42
C ILE A 349 26.36 9.36 13.46
N LEU A 350 25.55 8.41 12.99
CA LEU A 350 25.89 7.00 13.01
C LEU A 350 26.74 6.64 11.79
N PRO A 351 27.96 6.11 11.99
CA PRO A 351 28.82 5.64 10.91
C PRO A 351 28.26 4.35 10.29
N HIS A 352 28.76 4.01 9.10
CA HIS A 352 28.36 2.80 8.38
C HIS A 352 29.04 1.55 8.95
N GLU A 353 30.27 1.68 9.43
CA GLU A 353 31.03 0.58 10.00
C GLU A 353 30.54 0.21 11.40
N GLN A 354 30.34 -1.08 11.65
CA GLN A 354 29.74 -1.57 12.89
C GLN A 354 30.55 -1.21 14.14
N LEU A 355 31.87 -1.43 14.12
CA LEU A 355 32.74 -1.15 15.27
C LEU A 355 32.77 0.35 15.59
N ALA A 356 32.80 1.19 14.55
CA ALA A 356 32.75 2.63 14.70
C ALA A 356 31.39 3.07 15.28
N ALA A 357 30.29 2.44 14.85
CA ALA A 357 28.95 2.75 15.34
C ALA A 357 28.80 2.40 16.82
N GLU A 358 29.32 1.26 17.26
CA GLU A 358 29.29 0.85 18.67
C GLU A 358 30.09 1.82 19.56
N ALA A 359 31.27 2.27 19.10
CA ALA A 359 32.07 3.28 19.79
C ALA A 359 31.33 4.63 19.92
N VAL A 360 30.75 5.12 18.82
CA VAL A 360 29.94 6.35 18.80
C VAL A 360 28.73 6.24 19.72
N LEU A 361 28.04 5.10 19.72
CA LEU A 361 26.87 4.86 20.56
C LEU A 361 27.21 4.81 22.04
N GLY A 362 28.34 4.20 22.41
CA GLY A 362 28.81 4.17 23.80
C GLY A 362 29.07 5.57 24.34
N GLU A 363 29.77 6.40 23.57
CA GLU A 363 30.06 7.78 23.94
C GLU A 363 28.81 8.69 23.88
N ALA A 364 27.95 8.49 22.88
CA ALA A 364 26.67 9.17 22.79
C ALA A 364 25.75 8.88 23.97
N ALA A 365 25.70 7.62 24.44
CA ALA A 365 24.90 7.24 25.60
C ALA A 365 25.37 7.98 26.86
N ARG A 366 26.69 8.11 27.04
CA ARG A 366 27.30 8.87 28.14
C ARG A 366 26.99 10.37 28.03
N ALA A 367 27.18 10.97 26.86
CA ALA A 367 26.92 12.39 26.63
C ALA A 367 25.44 12.77 26.77
N ALA A 368 24.55 11.87 26.33
CA ALA A 368 23.11 12.07 26.36
C ALA A 368 22.42 11.55 27.63
N THR A 369 23.17 11.08 28.64
CA THR A 369 22.59 10.64 29.92
C THR A 369 21.83 11.80 30.58
N GLY A 370 20.51 11.64 30.76
CA GLY A 370 19.64 12.71 31.28
C GLY A 370 19.29 13.84 30.29
N ARG A 371 19.73 13.72 29.02
CA ARG A 371 19.36 14.62 27.91
C ARG A 371 18.61 13.83 26.83
N GLY A 372 18.15 14.52 25.79
CA GLY A 372 17.66 13.85 24.58
C GLY A 372 18.78 13.64 23.57
N ALA A 373 18.65 12.62 22.72
CA ALA A 373 19.52 12.42 21.57
C ALA A 373 18.73 12.22 20.28
N VAL A 374 19.26 12.80 19.20
CA VAL A 374 18.80 12.59 17.84
C VAL A 374 19.86 11.76 17.13
N PHE A 375 19.52 10.54 16.73
CA PHE A 375 20.38 9.66 15.95
C PHE A 375 20.08 9.87 14.48
N LEU A 376 21.10 10.23 13.71
CA LEU A 376 21.02 10.46 12.28
C LEU A 376 21.86 9.40 11.57
N TYR A 377 21.25 8.71 10.61
CA TYR A 377 21.93 7.80 9.69
C TYR A 377 21.66 8.22 8.26
N ARG A 378 22.71 8.26 7.45
CA ARG A 378 22.62 8.47 6.01
C ARG A 378 22.75 7.13 5.34
N GLY A 379 21.79 6.77 4.49
CA GLY A 379 21.83 5.52 3.75
C GLY A 379 22.93 5.48 2.71
N ASP A 380 23.35 4.27 2.34
CA ASP A 380 24.23 4.03 1.22
C ASP A 380 23.49 4.21 -0.11
N ARG A 381 24.18 4.75 -1.11
CA ARG A 381 23.63 4.82 -2.47
C ARG A 381 23.76 3.44 -3.11
N HIS A 382 22.65 2.74 -3.28
CA HIS A 382 22.65 1.44 -3.94
C HIS A 382 22.49 1.61 -5.45
N PRO A 383 23.17 0.81 -6.30
CA PRO A 383 23.03 0.88 -7.76
C PRO A 383 21.59 0.74 -8.29
N TYR A 384 20.70 0.18 -7.46
CA TYR A 384 19.30 -0.10 -7.78
C TYR A 384 18.31 0.88 -7.15
N ASP A 385 18.78 1.93 -6.46
CA ASP A 385 17.89 2.96 -5.88
C ASP A 385 17.18 3.81 -6.95
N ASP A 386 17.73 3.89 -8.16
CA ASP A 386 17.14 4.64 -9.29
C ASP A 386 16.06 3.82 -10.03
N ASP A 387 16.06 2.49 -9.91
CA ASP A 387 14.97 1.66 -10.38
C ASP A 387 13.88 1.67 -9.30
N ALA A 388 12.93 2.59 -9.46
CA ALA A 388 11.64 2.45 -8.80
C ALA A 388 11.06 1.09 -9.23
N ASP A 389 11.30 0.04 -8.42
CA ASP A 389 10.63 -1.25 -8.54
C ASP A 389 9.14 -0.93 -8.66
N LEU A 390 8.62 -1.07 -9.88
CA LEU A 390 7.23 -0.80 -10.23
C LEU A 390 6.37 -1.48 -9.16
N MET A 391 5.41 -0.74 -8.58
CA MET A 391 4.42 -1.20 -7.60
C MET A 391 4.81 -1.20 -6.11
N GLU A 392 5.99 -0.72 -5.72
CA GLU A 392 6.37 -0.72 -4.29
C GLU A 392 6.11 0.63 -3.59
N VAL A 393 5.48 0.61 -2.41
CA VAL A 393 5.44 1.78 -1.51
C VAL A 393 6.87 2.02 -1.02
N ALA A 394 7.60 2.88 -1.72
CA ALA A 394 9.01 3.14 -1.48
C ALA A 394 9.20 4.07 -0.28
N ASP A 395 9.23 3.51 0.93
CA ASP A 395 10.02 4.09 2.02
C ASP A 395 11.47 3.62 1.83
N PRO A 396 12.42 4.51 1.47
CA PRO A 396 13.80 4.10 1.25
C PRO A 396 14.44 3.50 2.50
N TYR A 397 13.91 3.79 3.69
CA TYR A 397 14.37 3.17 4.93
C TYR A 397 14.05 1.68 5.03
N LEU A 398 12.90 1.23 4.50
CA LEU A 398 12.50 -0.17 4.60
C LEU A 398 13.41 -1.09 3.78
N LYS A 399 14.06 -0.55 2.73
CA LYS A 399 15.02 -1.22 1.86
C LYS A 399 16.45 -1.22 2.43
N ASP A 400 16.78 -0.20 3.23
CA ASP A 400 18.12 0.01 3.75
C ASP A 400 18.37 -0.84 5.01
N TYR A 401 18.97 -2.01 4.82
CA TYR A 401 19.30 -2.93 5.91
C TYR A 401 20.37 -2.38 6.85
N SER A 402 21.36 -1.66 6.35
CA SER A 402 22.43 -1.09 7.17
C SER A 402 21.88 0.02 8.07
N ALA A 403 20.98 0.87 7.57
CA ALA A 403 20.25 1.86 8.37
C ALA A 403 19.40 1.21 9.47
N ARG A 404 18.61 0.18 9.12
CA ARG A 404 17.76 -0.53 10.08
C ARG A 404 18.58 -1.16 11.20
N ASP A 405 19.72 -1.73 10.85
CA ASP A 405 20.63 -2.39 11.77
C ASP A 405 21.33 -1.36 12.68
N ALA A 406 21.79 -0.24 12.12
CA ALA A 406 22.38 0.86 12.87
C ALA A 406 21.41 1.46 13.89
N PHE A 407 20.16 1.75 13.50
CA PHE A 407 19.16 2.26 14.44
C PHE A 407 18.72 1.23 15.47
N SER A 408 18.61 -0.05 15.08
CA SER A 408 18.27 -1.11 16.03
C SER A 408 19.35 -1.22 17.12
N ARG A 409 20.64 -1.19 16.75
CA ARG A 409 21.75 -1.12 17.71
C ARG A 409 21.68 0.13 18.59
N ALA A 410 21.43 1.29 17.99
CA ALA A 410 21.30 2.54 18.72
C ALA A 410 20.22 2.45 19.79
N GLU A 411 19.05 1.90 19.47
CA GLU A 411 17.97 1.68 20.43
C GLU A 411 18.37 0.68 21.51
N MET A 412 18.99 -0.45 21.17
CA MET A 412 19.42 -1.44 22.17
C MET A 412 20.39 -0.87 23.19
N MET A 413 21.41 -0.13 22.74
CA MET A 413 22.47 0.40 23.61
C MET A 413 22.00 1.60 24.43
N THR A 414 21.11 2.43 23.90
CA THR A 414 20.78 3.72 24.51
C THR A 414 19.43 3.74 25.23
N ARG A 415 18.55 2.75 25.02
CA ARG A 415 17.17 2.74 25.58
C ARG A 415 17.10 2.86 27.10
N LYS A 416 18.08 2.33 27.83
CA LYS A 416 18.13 2.42 29.31
C LYS A 416 18.76 3.73 29.82
N LEU A 417 19.58 4.39 29.00
CA LEU A 417 20.45 5.51 29.42
C LEU A 417 19.91 6.87 28.95
N VAL A 418 19.26 6.90 27.79
CA VAL A 418 18.81 8.13 27.13
C VAL A 418 17.29 8.17 27.15
N PRO A 419 16.62 9.06 27.89
CA PRO A 419 15.17 9.07 28.02
C PRO A 419 14.42 9.47 26.74
N ASN A 420 14.94 10.44 25.98
CA ASN A 420 14.32 10.93 24.74
C ASN A 420 15.22 10.60 23.55
N ARG A 421 14.86 9.58 22.78
CA ARG A 421 15.59 9.13 21.58
C ARG A 421 14.75 9.42 20.34
N ARG A 422 15.36 10.03 19.34
CA ARG A 422 14.74 10.35 18.05
C ARG A 422 15.63 9.86 16.93
N TYR A 423 15.02 9.43 15.84
CA TYR A 423 15.73 8.78 14.73
C TYR A 423 15.39 9.49 13.43
N VAL A 424 16.42 9.95 12.71
CA VAL A 424 16.29 10.66 11.44
C VAL A 424 17.08 9.90 10.38
N TYR A 425 16.39 9.51 9.31
CA TYR A 425 17.00 8.79 8.19
C TYR A 425 17.12 9.70 6.98
N VAL A 426 18.33 9.78 6.40
CA VAL A 426 18.58 10.51 5.16
C VAL A 426 18.82 9.49 4.05
N PRO A 427 17.94 9.39 3.04
CA PRO A 427 18.13 8.47 1.91
C PRO A 427 19.47 8.68 1.20
N GLY A 428 20.14 7.60 0.79
CA GLY A 428 21.44 7.64 0.10
C GLY A 428 21.41 8.30 -1.29
N THR A 429 20.23 8.38 -1.90
CA THR A 429 19.99 9.12 -3.15
C THR A 429 20.14 10.63 -3.01
N LEU A 430 20.05 11.15 -1.78
CA LEU A 430 20.19 12.58 -1.51
C LEU A 430 21.67 13.00 -1.43
N PRO A 431 21.99 14.25 -1.84
CA PRO A 431 23.32 14.82 -1.70
C PRO A 431 23.82 14.82 -0.25
N ARG A 432 25.14 14.74 -0.06
CA ARG A 432 25.76 14.70 1.29
C ARG A 432 25.44 15.95 2.12
N GLU A 433 25.26 17.09 1.44
CA GLU A 433 25.01 18.41 2.04
C GLU A 433 23.72 18.47 2.85
N ILE A 434 22.76 17.56 2.59
CA ILE A 434 21.50 17.47 3.32
C ILE A 434 21.71 17.17 4.80
N VAL A 435 22.74 16.41 5.17
CA VAL A 435 23.07 16.17 6.58
C VAL A 435 23.37 17.49 7.30
N GLY A 436 24.02 18.43 6.60
CA GLY A 436 24.23 19.79 7.11
C GLY A 436 22.96 20.61 7.24
N GLU A 437 21.97 20.42 6.36
CA GLU A 437 20.65 21.05 6.51
C GLU A 437 19.89 20.53 7.73
N VAL A 438 19.94 19.22 7.97
CA VAL A 438 19.38 18.61 9.19
C VAL A 438 20.08 19.16 10.43
N TRP A 439 21.42 19.24 10.40
CA TRP A 439 22.22 19.81 11.48
C TRP A 439 21.83 21.27 11.78
N ARG A 440 21.72 22.13 10.76
CA ARG A 440 21.31 23.54 10.91
C ARG A 440 19.88 23.69 11.43
N THR A 441 18.99 22.78 11.07
CA THR A 441 17.59 22.81 11.50
C THR A 441 17.43 22.37 12.96
N LEU A 442 18.25 21.40 13.39
CA LEU A 442 18.30 20.91 14.76
C LEU A 442 19.04 21.88 15.69
N SER A 443 20.09 22.56 15.19
CA SER A 443 21.00 23.41 15.96
C SER A 443 21.45 22.75 17.28
N PRO A 444 22.06 21.55 17.22
CA PRO A 444 22.45 20.80 18.40
C PRO A 444 23.59 21.52 19.15
N LYS A 445 23.60 21.42 20.49
CA LYS A 445 24.69 21.96 21.33
C LYS A 445 25.94 21.08 21.33
N GLU A 446 25.74 19.79 21.10
CA GLU A 446 26.76 18.77 21.10
C GLU A 446 26.47 17.82 19.95
N THR A 447 27.49 17.55 19.13
CA THR A 447 27.45 16.59 18.03
C THR A 447 28.49 15.51 18.29
N VAL A 448 28.09 14.25 18.23
CA VAL A 448 28.95 13.08 18.37
C VAL A 448 29.06 12.38 17.02
N VAL A 449 30.28 12.25 16.51
CA VAL A 449 30.58 11.70 15.18
C VAL A 449 31.95 11.04 15.17
N THR A 450 32.24 10.16 14.21
CA THR A 450 33.58 9.62 13.97
C THR A 450 34.48 10.66 13.29
N VAL A 451 35.80 10.43 13.29
CA VAL A 451 36.74 11.27 12.50
C VAL A 451 36.46 11.15 11.00
N GLU A 452 36.12 9.96 10.52
CA GLU A 452 35.90 9.68 9.09
C GLU A 452 34.63 10.33 8.53
N ASP A 453 33.60 10.49 9.37
CA ASP A 453 32.33 11.12 8.97
C ASP A 453 32.28 12.62 9.30
N GLN A 454 33.39 13.23 9.74
CA GLN A 454 33.47 14.66 10.03
C GLN A 454 33.16 15.52 8.79
N ASP A 455 33.57 15.09 7.61
CA ASP A 455 33.41 15.83 6.35
C ASP A 455 31.95 15.96 5.89
N VAL A 456 31.03 15.21 6.53
CA VAL A 456 29.60 15.27 6.27
C VAL A 456 28.95 16.48 6.95
N LEU A 457 29.63 17.11 7.92
CA LEU A 457 29.17 18.29 8.61
C LEU A 457 29.50 19.57 7.82
N PRO A 458 28.64 20.61 7.89
CA PRO A 458 28.92 21.89 7.26
C PRO A 458 30.18 22.52 7.89
N PRO A 459 30.96 23.32 7.14
CA PRO A 459 32.11 24.03 7.68
C PRO A 459 31.63 25.14 8.63
N VAL A 460 31.50 24.81 9.91
CA VAL A 460 31.04 25.72 10.98
C VAL A 460 32.09 25.76 12.08
N PRO A 461 32.38 26.93 12.69
CA PRO A 461 33.28 26.99 13.82
C PRO A 461 32.69 26.26 15.04
N PHE A 462 33.40 25.24 15.52
CA PHE A 462 33.10 24.56 16.78
C PHE A 462 33.90 25.21 17.91
N ASP A 463 33.24 25.49 19.04
CA ASP A 463 33.87 26.09 20.23
C ASP A 463 34.88 25.14 20.89
N ARG A 464 34.56 23.84 20.87
CA ARG A 464 35.40 22.81 21.47
C ARG A 464 35.20 21.48 20.76
N ILE A 465 36.31 20.81 20.47
CA ILE A 465 36.33 19.44 19.98
C ILE A 465 37.06 18.59 21.00
N ARG A 466 36.40 17.58 21.57
CA ARG A 466 37.06 16.55 22.40
C ARG A 466 37.17 15.26 21.59
N ARG A 467 38.31 14.59 21.68
CA ARG A 467 38.55 13.30 21.04
C ARG A 467 38.57 12.23 22.10
N HIS A 468 37.84 11.15 21.88
CA HIS A 468 37.86 9.97 22.73
C HIS A 468 38.11 8.75 21.85
N THR A 469 39.09 7.95 22.20
CA THR A 469 39.39 6.71 21.48
C THR A 469 38.75 5.55 22.22
N SER A 470 37.87 4.80 21.55
CA SER A 470 37.26 3.58 22.05
C SER A 470 37.45 2.49 21.00
N ASP A 471 38.04 1.35 21.40
CA ASP A 471 38.20 0.16 20.56
C ASP A 471 38.85 0.43 19.18
N GLY A 472 39.88 1.27 19.15
CA GLY A 472 40.61 1.64 17.93
C GLY A 472 39.96 2.75 17.09
N ASN A 473 38.72 3.13 17.40
CA ASN A 473 37.99 4.19 16.71
C ASN A 473 38.02 5.50 17.49
N THR A 474 38.29 6.61 16.80
CA THR A 474 38.29 7.95 17.42
C THR A 474 36.93 8.61 17.23
N VAL A 475 36.25 8.86 18.34
CA VAL A 475 34.97 9.57 18.42
C VAL A 475 35.23 11.04 18.78
N LEU A 476 34.57 11.94 18.05
CA LEU A 476 34.65 13.38 18.21
C LEU A 476 33.38 13.90 18.89
N HIS A 477 33.54 14.62 20.01
CA HIS A 477 32.51 15.44 20.61
C HIS A 477 32.73 16.89 20.20
N MET A 478 31.86 17.41 19.35
CA MET A 478 31.93 18.77 18.83
C MET A 478 30.86 19.63 19.50
N PHE A 479 31.29 20.67 20.20
CA PHE A 479 30.42 21.61 20.90
C PHE A 479 30.26 22.89 20.09
N THR A 480 29.03 23.33 19.88
CA THR A 480 28.70 24.54 19.11
C THR A 480 28.60 25.78 20.01
N ALA A 481 29.14 26.88 19.53
CA ALA A 481 28.95 28.20 20.13
C ALA A 481 27.48 28.63 20.02
N LYS A 482 26.95 29.27 21.07
CA LYS A 482 25.61 29.87 21.21
C LYS A 482 24.76 29.88 19.93
N THR A 483 23.70 29.05 19.93
CA THR A 483 22.45 29.12 19.15
C THR A 483 22.42 30.18 18.04
N HIS A 484 22.64 29.77 16.79
CA HIS A 484 22.14 30.52 15.65
C HIS A 484 20.61 30.64 15.83
N LYS A 485 20.11 31.86 16.02
CA LYS A 485 18.68 32.15 15.84
C LYS A 485 18.33 31.63 14.44
N PRO A 486 17.28 30.81 14.25
CA PRO A 486 16.80 30.54 12.91
C PRO A 486 16.48 31.89 12.27
N ALA A 487 16.91 32.08 11.02
CA ALA A 487 16.66 33.31 10.28
C ALA A 487 15.20 33.73 10.45
N GLU A 488 15.00 34.88 11.09
CA GLU A 488 13.69 35.51 11.24
C GLU A 488 13.05 35.64 9.86
N GLU A 489 11.74 35.40 9.85
CA GLU A 489 10.85 35.60 8.71
C GLU A 489 11.20 36.89 7.97
N VAL A 490 11.73 36.75 6.76
CA VAL A 490 11.48 37.78 5.75
C VAL A 490 10.01 37.64 5.42
N LYS A 491 9.17 38.38 6.16
CA LYS A 491 7.83 38.73 5.74
C LYS A 491 7.98 39.38 4.36
N ALA A 492 7.67 38.61 3.32
CA ALA A 492 7.34 39.17 2.02
C ALA A 492 5.99 39.88 2.20
N SER A 493 6.06 41.20 2.27
CA SER A 493 4.98 42.14 1.97
C SER A 493 4.37 41.85 0.61
#